data_AF-A0A0C3ENY7-F1
#
_entry.id   AF-A0A0C3ENY7-F1
#
_cell.length_a   1.000
_cell.length_b   1.000
_cell.length_c   1.000
_cell.angle_alpha   90.00
_cell.angle_beta   90.00
_cell.angle_gamma   90.00
#
_symmetry.space_group_name_H-M   'P 1'
#
loop_
_entity.id
_entity.type
_entity.pdbx_description
1 polymer ?
#
loop_
_entity_poly.entity_id
_entity_poly.type
_entity_poly.pdbx_seq_one_letter_code
_entity_poly.pdbx_strand_id
1 'polypeptide(L)'
;MAENFSNFMGGSPLNRLSWLRTSQIFLNSAIVAPETRWILFDNGKPLIATHTTSQKRTLALLPTDDVRPLLGIEPYFGQGQYEGEACSSDAPILEAARLHGPRIVFLGLKETDPFTAAALPSSDFRDPQTAVVNLRGTPFFSIDVADVQEDLVDEVIQASQLAYPDTNLTFVEPRTATTSLDIVTAAIFAEARSMVDWNGRNKFCPTCGSPSYSVWAGWKLSCMSLLPWADNTGKGPCPSSRGVQNFSHPRTDPVVIMVVMDESGEKILLGRNKKFPSKVYSALAGFVEPGESYEDAVKREMWEEAGMRVWNIRYHSGQPWPFPANLMLGFYATADSSAPIRLDLDNELEDARWYTRREVLSVLAHTSHPDANEVDEPLFKIPPSTAIAGVLIKQWAEGNVTLGYATKGNL
;
A
#
# COMPACT_ATOMS: atom_id res chain seq x y z
N MET A 1 2.76 -28.45 -2.44
CA MET A 1 2.10 -27.18 -2.09
C MET A 1 2.60 -26.17 -3.11
N ALA A 2 1.71 -25.52 -3.86
CA ALA A 2 2.14 -24.45 -4.77
C ALA A 2 2.82 -23.37 -3.93
N GLU A 3 4.04 -22.96 -4.30
CA GLU A 3 4.69 -21.81 -3.67
C GLU A 3 3.79 -20.59 -3.85
N ASN A 4 3.44 -19.91 -2.76
CA ASN A 4 2.63 -18.70 -2.83
C ASN A 4 3.45 -17.60 -3.54
N PHE A 5 3.01 -17.15 -4.71
CA PHE A 5 3.68 -16.06 -5.43
C PHE A 5 3.49 -14.73 -4.67
N SER A 6 4.56 -14.16 -4.14
CA SER A 6 4.54 -12.84 -3.49
C SER A 6 5.08 -11.76 -4.43
N ASN A 7 4.23 -10.80 -4.80
CA ASN A 7 4.65 -9.65 -5.58
C ASN A 7 5.49 -8.66 -4.73
N PHE A 8 6.29 -7.83 -5.40
CA PHE A 8 6.88 -6.63 -4.81
C PHE A 8 5.79 -5.76 -4.14
N MET A 9 6.10 -5.10 -3.01
CA MET A 9 5.12 -4.42 -2.15
C MET A 9 4.07 -5.33 -1.45
N GLY A 10 4.09 -6.64 -1.71
CA GLY A 10 3.36 -7.66 -0.97
C GLY A 10 4.26 -8.44 -0.01
N GLY A 11 3.67 -9.30 0.82
CA GLY A 11 4.42 -10.20 1.70
C GLY A 11 5.11 -9.50 2.87
N SER A 12 4.45 -8.51 3.48
CA SER A 12 4.98 -7.78 4.65
C SER A 12 5.45 -8.75 5.73
N PRO A 13 6.66 -8.56 6.32
CA PRO A 13 7.17 -9.40 7.40
C PRO A 13 6.53 -9.06 8.75
N LEU A 14 5.69 -8.02 8.82
CA LEU A 14 5.13 -7.52 10.07
C LEU A 14 3.94 -8.38 10.47
N ASN A 15 3.96 -8.89 11.69
CA ASN A 15 2.74 -9.27 12.36
C ASN A 15 1.96 -7.99 12.68
N ARG A 16 0.80 -7.80 12.05
CA ARG A 16 0.02 -6.56 12.16
C ARG A 16 -0.62 -6.37 13.55
N LEU A 17 -0.69 -7.42 14.36
CA LEU A 17 -1.24 -7.42 15.73
C LEU A 17 -2.57 -6.65 15.83
N SER A 18 -3.50 -6.91 14.90
CA SER A 18 -4.71 -6.09 14.75
C SER A 18 -5.60 -6.07 15.99
N TRP A 19 -5.56 -7.14 16.80
CA TRP A 19 -6.29 -7.25 18.06
C TRP A 19 -5.74 -6.38 19.20
N LEU A 20 -4.54 -5.81 19.05
CA LEU A 20 -3.92 -4.90 20.04
C LEU A 20 -4.06 -3.43 19.67
N ARG A 21 -4.65 -3.11 18.52
CA ARG A 21 -4.80 -1.71 18.06
C ARG A 21 -5.66 -0.84 18.97
N THR A 22 -6.55 -1.43 19.76
CA THR A 22 -7.37 -0.73 20.76
C THR A 22 -6.65 -0.48 22.08
N SER A 23 -5.54 -1.18 22.34
CA SER A 23 -4.86 -1.17 23.63
C SER A 23 -3.87 -0.02 23.73
N GLN A 24 -4.26 1.08 24.37
CA GLN A 24 -3.38 2.22 24.64
C GLN A 24 -2.14 1.83 25.47
N ILE A 25 -2.24 0.84 26.37
CA ILE A 25 -1.10 0.38 27.18
C ILE A 25 -0.04 -0.22 26.25
N PHE A 26 -0.41 -1.26 25.50
CA PHE A 26 0.45 -1.84 24.46
C PHE A 26 1.09 -0.78 23.55
N LEU A 27 0.28 0.13 23.00
CA LEU A 27 0.77 1.08 22.00
C LEU A 27 1.74 2.11 22.59
N ASN A 28 1.45 2.65 23.79
CA ASN A 28 2.36 3.58 24.44
C ASN A 28 3.65 2.86 24.88
N SER A 29 3.59 1.59 25.32
CA SER A 29 4.78 0.76 25.56
C SER A 29 5.58 0.50 24.28
N ALA A 30 4.90 0.20 23.17
CA ALA A 30 5.53 -0.06 21.88
C ALA A 30 6.21 1.19 21.30
N ILE A 31 5.61 2.38 21.42
CA ILE A 31 6.24 3.61 20.91
C ILE A 31 7.60 3.85 21.57
N VAL A 32 7.71 3.69 22.88
CA VAL A 32 8.94 4.03 23.63
C VAL A 32 9.97 2.90 23.66
N ALA A 33 9.67 1.74 23.05
CA ALA A 33 10.63 0.64 22.98
C ALA A 33 11.88 1.05 22.17
N PRO A 34 13.11 0.75 22.65
CA PRO A 34 14.35 1.11 21.94
C PRO A 34 14.46 0.55 20.51
N GLU A 35 13.83 -0.60 20.27
CA GLU A 35 13.80 -1.28 18.98
C GLU A 35 12.82 -0.63 18.00
N THR A 36 11.97 0.29 18.44
CA THR A 36 10.94 0.89 17.57
C THR A 36 11.55 1.67 16.42
N ARG A 37 10.97 1.49 15.23
CA ARG A 37 11.38 2.15 14.00
C ARG A 37 10.24 2.92 13.37
N TRP A 38 10.55 4.14 12.94
CA TRP A 38 9.62 5.09 12.36
C TRP A 38 9.90 5.30 10.89
N ILE A 39 8.84 5.28 10.10
CA ILE A 39 8.86 5.67 8.70
C ILE A 39 8.18 7.04 8.61
N LEU A 40 8.97 8.03 8.21
CA LEU A 40 8.49 9.40 8.05
C LEU A 40 8.05 9.66 6.62
N PHE A 41 6.97 10.41 6.49
CA PHE A 41 6.46 10.91 5.23
C PHE A 41 6.26 12.42 5.31
N ASP A 42 6.41 13.12 4.19
CA ASP A 42 5.93 14.48 4.00
C ASP A 42 5.00 14.50 2.78
N ASN A 43 3.71 14.72 3.00
CA ASN A 43 2.68 14.68 1.97
C ASN A 43 2.73 13.34 1.19
N GLY A 44 2.90 12.24 1.92
CA GLY A 44 3.07 10.90 1.39
C GLY A 44 4.40 10.64 0.67
N LYS A 45 5.36 11.57 0.63
CA LYS A 45 6.72 11.30 0.15
C LYS A 45 7.52 10.61 1.27
N PRO A 46 8.02 9.38 1.10
CA PRO A 46 8.84 8.74 2.13
C PRO A 46 10.17 9.45 2.32
N LEU A 47 10.65 9.47 3.56
CA LEU A 47 12.03 9.80 3.88
C LEU A 47 12.97 8.66 3.45
N ILE A 48 13.96 9.00 2.62
CA ILE A 48 14.95 8.06 2.08
C ILE A 48 16.33 8.43 2.60
N ALA A 49 17.05 7.41 3.08
CA ALA A 49 18.45 7.51 3.47
C ALA A 49 19.33 7.13 2.27
N THR A 50 20.21 8.04 1.87
CA THR A 50 21.22 7.79 0.83
C THR A 50 22.59 7.64 1.50
N HIS A 51 23.16 6.43 1.46
CA HIS A 51 24.46 6.15 2.07
C HIS A 51 25.58 6.85 1.28
N THR A 52 26.37 7.69 1.93
CA THR A 52 27.36 8.58 1.29
C THR A 52 28.44 7.82 0.51
N THR A 53 28.93 6.70 1.04
CA THR A 53 29.98 5.90 0.40
C THR A 53 29.47 5.05 -0.75
N SER A 54 28.33 4.37 -0.59
CA SER A 54 27.83 3.41 -1.59
C SER A 54 26.81 3.99 -2.56
N GLN A 55 26.30 5.19 -2.29
CA GLN A 55 25.15 5.80 -2.97
C GLN A 55 23.88 4.93 -2.94
N LYS A 56 23.86 3.89 -2.10
CA LYS A 56 22.70 3.02 -1.93
C LYS A 56 21.59 3.82 -1.23
N ARG A 57 20.39 3.77 -1.79
CA ARG A 57 19.18 4.37 -1.23
C ARG A 57 18.36 3.31 -0.49
N THR A 58 17.93 3.63 0.72
CA THR A 58 17.09 2.77 1.58
C THR A 58 15.98 3.60 2.20
N LEU A 59 14.89 2.95 2.64
CA LEU A 59 13.87 3.63 3.43
C LEU A 59 14.49 4.06 4.77
N ALA A 60 14.34 5.33 5.15
CA ALA A 60 14.83 5.80 6.44
C ALA A 60 13.97 5.21 7.56
N LEU A 61 14.63 4.57 8.53
CA LEU A 61 14.01 3.94 9.70
C LEU A 61 14.58 4.60 10.96
N LEU A 62 13.92 5.65 11.45
CA LEU A 62 14.42 6.43 12.58
C LEU A 62 14.01 5.80 13.93
N PRO A 63 14.84 5.86 14.98
CA PRO A 63 14.45 5.46 16.32
C PRO A 63 13.44 6.46 16.92
N THR A 64 12.75 6.06 17.98
CA THR A 64 11.79 6.95 18.67
C THR A 64 12.44 8.22 19.21
N ASP A 65 13.69 8.17 19.67
CA ASP A 65 14.37 9.33 20.24
C ASP A 65 14.56 10.46 19.21
N ASP A 66 14.82 10.11 17.95
CA ASP A 66 14.97 11.07 16.86
C ASP A 66 13.65 11.79 16.55
N VAL A 67 12.55 11.03 16.49
CA VAL A 67 11.25 11.56 16.06
C VAL A 67 10.42 12.11 17.21
N ARG A 68 10.89 11.95 18.46
CA ARG A 68 10.19 12.34 19.68
C ARG A 68 9.63 13.77 19.64
N PRO A 69 10.34 14.80 19.11
CA PRO A 69 9.79 16.15 19.00
C PRO A 69 8.50 16.23 18.17
N LEU A 70 8.31 15.31 17.21
CA LEU A 70 7.13 15.26 16.35
C LEU A 70 5.92 14.58 17.02
N LEU A 71 6.12 13.83 18.10
CA LEU A 71 5.08 12.97 18.68
C LEU A 71 4.14 13.70 19.63
N GLY A 72 4.51 14.90 20.07
CA GLY A 72 3.78 15.66 21.09
C GLY A 72 3.97 15.10 22.51
N ILE A 73 3.08 15.48 23.42
CA ILE A 73 3.16 15.13 24.85
C ILE A 73 2.45 13.81 25.12
N GLU A 74 2.97 13.03 26.07
CA GLU A 74 2.36 11.77 26.53
C GLU A 74 1.02 12.00 27.28
N PRO A 75 0.05 11.08 27.16
CA PRO A 75 0.14 9.82 26.42
C PRO A 75 0.02 10.02 24.89
N TYR A 76 0.72 9.19 24.11
CA TYR A 76 0.66 9.28 22.65
C TYR A 76 -0.65 8.70 22.09
N PHE A 77 -1.20 7.67 22.76
CA PHE A 77 -2.50 7.06 22.46
C PHE A 77 -3.39 6.99 23.69
N GLY A 78 -4.70 7.09 23.49
CA GLY A 78 -5.67 7.17 24.58
C GLY A 78 -5.70 8.56 25.19
N GLN A 79 -5.63 9.60 24.34
CA GLN A 79 -5.61 11.00 24.75
C GLN A 79 -6.99 11.47 25.23
N GLY A 80 -6.98 12.34 26.24
CA GLY A 80 -8.16 13.01 26.81
C GLY A 80 -8.50 14.31 26.09
N GLN A 81 -9.36 15.12 26.73
CA GLN A 81 -9.83 16.38 26.16
C GLN A 81 -8.69 17.38 25.98
N TYR A 82 -7.79 17.45 26.96
CA TYR A 82 -6.67 18.37 26.96
C TYR A 82 -5.34 17.65 26.69
N GLU A 83 -4.34 18.37 26.18
CA GLU A 83 -3.00 17.80 25.99
C GLU A 83 -2.40 17.33 27.32
N GLY A 84 -1.71 16.19 27.30
CA GLY A 84 -1.14 15.57 28.49
C GLY A 84 -2.15 14.75 29.32
N GLU A 85 -3.45 14.84 29.00
CA GLU A 85 -4.48 14.09 29.70
C GLU A 85 -4.66 12.70 29.08
N ALA A 86 -4.80 11.67 29.92
CA ALA A 86 -5.26 10.36 29.50
C ALA A 86 -6.79 10.31 29.47
N CYS A 87 -7.37 9.62 28.50
CA CYS A 87 -8.79 9.36 28.47
C CYS A 87 -9.22 8.57 29.72
N SER A 88 -10.21 9.10 30.44
CA SER A 88 -10.77 8.49 31.65
C SER A 88 -11.95 7.55 31.39
N SER A 89 -12.37 7.41 30.13
CA SER A 89 -13.56 6.66 29.72
C SER A 89 -13.20 5.46 28.88
N ASP A 90 -13.77 4.30 29.21
CA ASP A 90 -13.70 3.07 28.41
C ASP A 90 -14.62 3.11 27.17
N ALA A 91 -14.99 4.31 26.70
CA ALA A 91 -15.86 4.46 25.54
C ALA A 91 -15.15 3.93 24.29
N PRO A 92 -15.80 3.11 23.43
CA PRO A 92 -15.23 2.62 22.18
C PRO A 92 -14.73 3.73 21.24
N ILE A 93 -15.27 4.94 21.40
CA ILE A 93 -14.92 6.12 20.61
C ILE A 93 -13.56 6.71 21.03
N LEU A 94 -13.01 6.29 22.17
CA LEU A 94 -11.74 6.77 22.72
C LEU A 94 -10.64 5.69 22.75
N GLU A 95 -10.93 4.48 22.25
CA GLU A 95 -9.97 3.37 22.18
C GLU A 95 -8.71 3.75 21.38
N ALA A 96 -7.59 3.89 22.10
CA ALA A 96 -6.32 4.36 21.56
C ALA A 96 -6.46 5.66 20.74
N ALA A 97 -7.30 6.59 21.23
CA ALA A 97 -7.53 7.86 20.55
C ALA A 97 -6.26 8.71 20.44
N ARG A 98 -6.06 9.29 19.26
CA ARG A 98 -5.05 10.29 18.94
C ARG A 98 -5.78 11.56 18.53
N LEU A 99 -5.94 12.47 19.49
CA LEU A 99 -6.67 13.72 19.39
C LEU A 99 -5.76 14.92 19.14
N HIS A 100 -4.53 14.85 19.65
CA HIS A 100 -3.55 15.94 19.63
C HIS A 100 -2.31 15.54 18.84
N GLY A 101 -1.75 16.52 18.13
CA GLY A 101 -0.58 16.34 17.27
C GLY A 101 -0.88 15.55 15.97
N PRO A 102 0.18 15.19 15.23
CA PRO A 102 0.03 14.46 13.97
C PRO A 102 -0.52 13.04 14.19
N ARG A 103 -1.19 12.52 13.17
CA ARG A 103 -1.75 11.15 13.18
C ARG A 103 -0.59 10.14 13.13
N ILE A 104 -0.60 9.18 14.06
CA ILE A 104 0.36 8.09 14.13
C ILE A 104 -0.32 6.78 13.72
N VAL A 105 0.35 5.99 12.89
CA VAL A 105 -0.10 4.66 12.49
C VAL A 105 0.84 3.60 13.04
N PHE A 106 0.31 2.64 13.81
CA PHE A 106 1.03 1.41 14.15
C PHE A 106 0.93 0.41 13.00
N LEU A 107 2.05 0.01 12.42
CA LEU A 107 2.11 -0.89 11.26
C LEU A 107 2.14 -2.35 11.69
N GLY A 108 2.81 -2.64 12.81
CA GLY A 108 2.94 -3.99 13.34
C GLY A 108 4.28 -4.20 14.02
N LEU A 109 4.56 -5.47 14.32
CA LEU A 109 5.78 -5.94 14.95
C LEU A 109 6.52 -6.86 13.99
N LYS A 110 7.80 -6.58 13.74
CA LYS A 110 8.70 -7.56 13.13
C LYS A 110 9.22 -8.47 14.24
N GLU A 111 8.72 -9.69 14.30
CA GLU A 111 9.11 -10.68 15.30
C GLU A 111 10.55 -11.17 15.05
N THR A 112 11.29 -11.45 16.13
CA THR A 112 12.69 -11.93 16.04
C THR A 112 12.81 -13.33 15.44
N ASP A 113 11.82 -14.18 15.67
CA ASP A 113 11.68 -15.49 15.04
C ASP A 113 10.18 -15.79 14.87
N PRO A 114 9.63 -15.68 13.65
CA PRO A 114 8.20 -15.89 13.41
C PRO A 114 7.76 -17.35 13.61
N PHE A 115 8.69 -18.32 13.68
CA PHE A 115 8.36 -19.73 13.92
C PHE A 115 8.32 -20.10 15.41
N THR A 116 8.96 -19.30 16.27
CA THR A 116 8.94 -19.48 17.73
C THR A 116 8.33 -18.30 18.49
N ALA A 117 7.86 -17.28 17.78
CA ALA A 117 7.16 -16.14 18.35
C ALA A 117 5.97 -16.64 19.18
N ALA A 118 6.03 -16.36 20.49
CA ALA A 118 4.90 -16.61 21.37
C ALA A 118 3.73 -15.72 20.92
N ALA A 119 2.51 -16.24 20.96
CA ALA A 119 1.34 -15.40 20.80
C ALA A 119 1.40 -14.27 21.82
N LEU A 120 1.05 -13.04 21.39
CA LEU A 120 0.98 -11.85 22.25
C LEU A 120 -0.50 -11.61 22.62
N PRO A 121 -1.07 -12.35 23.58
CA PRO A 121 -2.48 -12.21 23.93
C PRO A 121 -2.73 -10.86 24.59
N SER A 122 -3.91 -10.28 24.38
CA SER A 122 -4.27 -8.98 24.97
C SER A 122 -4.19 -8.96 26.51
N SER A 123 -4.24 -10.13 27.17
CA SER A 123 -4.07 -10.25 28.63
C SER A 123 -2.72 -9.75 29.12
N ASP A 124 -1.68 -9.86 28.28
CA ASP A 124 -0.29 -9.59 28.65
C ASP A 124 0.03 -8.09 28.62
N PHE A 125 -0.90 -7.28 28.12
CA PHE A 125 -0.76 -5.83 27.94
C PHE A 125 -1.73 -5.04 28.83
N ARG A 126 -2.13 -5.61 29.96
CA ARG A 126 -2.94 -4.91 30.99
C ARG A 126 -2.11 -4.01 31.90
N ASP A 127 -0.79 -4.21 31.93
CA ASP A 127 0.16 -3.46 32.75
C ASP A 127 1.35 -3.02 31.89
N PRO A 128 1.81 -1.75 31.96
CA PRO A 128 2.91 -1.25 31.14
C PRO A 128 4.25 -1.96 31.35
N GLN A 129 4.58 -2.39 32.57
CA GLN A 129 5.87 -3.06 32.84
C GLN A 129 5.88 -4.45 32.21
N THR A 130 4.77 -5.17 32.33
CA THR A 130 4.56 -6.48 31.72
C THR A 130 4.53 -6.39 30.19
N ALA A 131 3.91 -5.34 29.64
CA ALA A 131 3.85 -5.07 28.20
C ALA A 131 5.25 -4.94 27.56
N VAL A 132 6.16 -4.19 28.19
CA VAL A 132 7.53 -3.99 27.68
C VAL A 132 8.32 -5.29 27.67
N VAL A 133 8.21 -6.10 28.72
CA VAL A 133 8.92 -7.40 28.81
C VAL A 133 8.45 -8.39 27.75
N ASN A 134 7.16 -8.36 27.40
CA ASN A 134 6.56 -9.30 26.46
C ASN A 134 6.71 -8.87 25.00
N LEU A 135 7.08 -7.62 24.73
CA LEU A 135 7.28 -7.12 23.37
C LEU A 135 8.63 -7.61 22.81
N ARG A 136 8.61 -8.75 22.11
CA ARG A 136 9.80 -9.32 21.45
C ARG A 136 9.79 -9.04 19.95
N GLY A 137 10.56 -8.04 19.52
CA GLY A 137 10.67 -7.69 18.10
C GLY A 137 10.91 -6.20 17.90
N THR A 138 10.74 -5.76 16.66
CA THR A 138 10.90 -4.36 16.26
C THR A 138 9.52 -3.80 15.89
N PRO A 139 8.92 -2.93 16.71
CA PRO A 139 7.68 -2.24 16.34
C PRO A 139 7.94 -1.26 15.19
N PHE A 140 7.00 -1.18 14.26
CA PHE A 140 7.02 -0.22 13.18
C PHE A 140 5.85 0.75 13.31
N PHE A 141 6.17 2.03 13.24
CA PHE A 141 5.19 3.11 13.17
C PHE A 141 5.44 3.97 11.93
N SER A 142 4.41 4.68 11.49
CA SER A 142 4.54 5.72 10.48
C SER A 142 3.81 6.99 10.89
N ILE A 143 4.31 8.10 10.38
CA ILE A 143 3.82 9.44 10.62
C ILE A 143 4.01 10.26 9.34
N ASP A 144 3.01 11.05 8.98
CA ASP A 144 3.12 12.08 7.94
C ASP A 144 3.23 13.45 8.60
N VAL A 145 4.27 14.19 8.26
CA VAL A 145 4.61 15.48 8.84
C VAL A 145 4.08 16.66 8.02
N ALA A 146 3.24 16.40 7.01
CA ALA A 146 2.64 17.45 6.16
C ALA A 146 1.92 18.58 6.92
N ASP A 147 1.36 18.26 8.09
CA ASP A 147 0.63 19.22 8.95
C ASP A 147 1.48 19.66 10.18
N VAL A 148 2.78 19.34 10.22
CA VAL A 148 3.71 19.76 11.28
C VAL A 148 4.46 21.01 10.82
N GLN A 149 4.89 21.86 11.76
CA GLN A 149 5.67 23.06 11.41
C GLN A 149 7.01 22.67 10.75
N GLU A 150 7.33 23.32 9.63
CA GLU A 150 8.47 22.97 8.77
C GLU A 150 9.81 23.11 9.49
N ASP A 151 9.96 24.14 10.34
CA ASP A 151 11.14 24.35 11.18
C ASP A 151 11.41 23.18 12.13
N LEU A 152 10.35 22.66 12.79
CA LEU A 152 10.46 21.50 13.65
C LEU A 152 10.83 20.22 12.88
N VAL A 153 10.30 20.06 11.67
CA VAL A 153 10.66 18.93 10.79
C VAL A 153 12.14 19.02 10.41
N ASP A 154 12.59 20.20 9.97
CA ASP A 154 13.98 20.44 9.59
C ASP A 154 14.93 20.21 10.76
N GLU A 155 14.60 20.67 11.96
CA GLU A 155 15.38 20.40 13.18
C GLU A 155 15.54 18.90 13.45
N VAL A 156 14.46 18.13 13.33
CA VAL A 156 14.49 16.67 13.51
C VAL A 156 15.34 15.99 12.44
N ILE A 157 15.16 16.34 11.17
CA ILE A 157 15.95 15.76 10.08
C ILE A 157 17.44 16.11 10.24
N GLN A 158 17.77 17.35 10.61
CA GLN A 158 19.15 17.77 10.87
C GLN A 158 19.76 17.04 12.07
N ALA A 159 19.01 16.88 13.17
CA ALA A 159 19.47 16.13 14.33
C ALA A 159 19.76 14.66 13.99
N SER A 160 18.85 14.00 13.26
CA SER A 160 19.07 12.63 12.76
C SER A 160 20.26 12.54 11.82
N GLN A 161 20.42 13.52 10.91
CA GLN A 161 21.55 13.60 9.99
C GLN A 161 22.90 13.73 10.72
N LEU A 162 22.94 14.44 11.86
CA LEU A 162 24.11 14.55 12.72
C LEU A 162 24.40 13.25 13.48
N ALA A 163 23.37 12.53 13.91
CA ALA A 163 23.50 11.23 14.56
C ALA A 163 23.98 10.13 13.60
N TYR A 164 23.64 10.26 12.31
CA TYR A 164 23.97 9.30 11.24
C TYR A 164 24.72 9.99 10.07
N PRO A 165 25.99 10.40 10.27
CA PRO A 165 26.72 11.23 9.30
C PRO A 165 26.96 10.54 7.94
N ASP A 166 26.87 9.20 7.90
CA ASP A 166 27.07 8.40 6.68
C ASP A 166 25.83 8.28 5.79
N THR A 167 24.72 8.93 6.15
CA THR A 167 23.45 8.86 5.40
C THR A 167 22.90 10.25 5.14
N ASN A 168 22.59 10.61 3.90
CA ASN A 168 21.84 11.83 3.58
C ASN A 168 20.33 11.55 3.57
N LEU A 169 19.56 12.24 4.41
CA LEU A 169 18.11 12.07 4.55
C LEU A 169 17.33 13.05 3.67
N THR A 170 16.46 12.53 2.79
CA THR A 170 15.65 13.37 1.88
C THR A 170 14.27 12.76 1.63
N PHE A 171 13.24 13.61 1.54
CA PHE A 171 11.91 13.17 1.09
C PHE A 171 11.89 12.99 -0.42
N VAL A 172 11.50 11.81 -0.90
CA VAL A 172 11.57 11.45 -2.32
C VAL A 172 10.18 11.13 -2.87
N GLU A 173 9.95 11.44 -4.15
CA GLU A 173 8.70 11.07 -4.82
C GLU A 173 8.45 9.55 -4.70
N PRO A 174 7.26 9.11 -4.26
CA PRO A 174 6.98 7.73 -3.90
C PRO A 174 7.33 6.68 -4.98
N ARG A 175 6.98 6.90 -6.25
CA ARG A 175 7.28 5.92 -7.32
C ARG A 175 8.80 5.81 -7.54
N THR A 176 9.49 6.94 -7.57
CA THR A 176 10.95 7.00 -7.64
C THR A 176 11.59 6.29 -6.43
N ALA A 177 11.07 6.50 -5.23
CA ALA A 177 11.59 5.88 -4.01
C ALA A 177 11.51 4.34 -4.07
N THR A 178 10.43 3.77 -4.62
CA THR A 178 10.27 2.31 -4.70
C THR A 178 11.31 1.61 -5.57
N THR A 179 11.98 2.30 -6.50
CA THR A 179 12.95 1.66 -7.40
C THR A 179 14.22 1.19 -6.68
N SER A 180 14.49 1.70 -5.48
CA SER A 180 15.65 1.32 -4.66
C SER A 180 15.32 0.41 -3.48
N LEU A 181 14.05 0.11 -3.23
CA LEU A 181 13.63 -0.71 -2.09
C LEU A 181 13.75 -2.20 -2.41
N ASP A 182 14.21 -2.98 -1.44
CA ASP A 182 14.07 -4.44 -1.49
C ASP A 182 12.61 -4.85 -1.22
N ILE A 183 12.29 -6.12 -1.51
CA ILE A 183 10.92 -6.67 -1.41
C ILE A 183 10.32 -6.47 -0.01
N VAL A 184 11.12 -6.70 1.04
CA VAL A 184 10.66 -6.65 2.43
C VAL A 184 10.33 -5.21 2.81
N THR A 185 11.25 -4.29 2.55
CA THR A 185 11.08 -2.87 2.84
C THR A 185 9.95 -2.26 2.01
N ALA A 186 9.80 -2.66 0.75
CA ALA A 186 8.72 -2.20 -0.12
C ALA A 186 7.33 -2.62 0.40
N ALA A 187 7.21 -3.81 0.99
CA ALA A 187 5.95 -4.27 1.57
C ALA A 187 5.54 -3.44 2.81
N ILE A 188 6.50 -3.12 3.67
CA ILE A 188 6.27 -2.22 4.82
C ILE A 188 5.93 -0.82 4.32
N PHE A 189 6.67 -0.30 3.34
CA PHE A 189 6.40 0.98 2.70
C PHE A 189 4.97 1.04 2.14
N ALA A 190 4.50 0.01 1.45
CA ALA A 190 3.18 0.01 0.85
C ALA A 190 2.06 0.07 1.90
N GLU A 191 2.21 -0.64 3.01
CA GLU A 191 1.31 -0.53 4.15
C GLU A 191 1.35 0.88 4.75
N ALA A 192 2.54 1.38 5.08
CA ALA A 192 2.72 2.70 5.69
C ALA A 192 2.15 3.82 4.82
N ARG A 193 2.53 3.82 3.53
CA ARG A 193 2.12 4.84 2.55
C ARG A 193 0.61 4.86 2.33
N SER A 194 -0.05 3.69 2.29
CA SER A 194 -1.51 3.62 2.14
C SER A 194 -2.21 4.19 3.39
N MET A 195 -1.66 3.89 4.56
CA MET A 195 -2.26 4.29 5.84
C MET A 195 -2.09 5.77 6.14
N VAL A 196 -0.90 6.34 5.92
CA VAL A 196 -0.68 7.79 6.13
C VAL A 196 -1.50 8.61 5.14
N ASP A 197 -1.68 8.12 3.92
CA ASP A 197 -2.47 8.77 2.89
C ASP A 197 -3.96 8.78 3.20
N TRP A 198 -4.50 7.63 3.61
CA TRP A 198 -5.89 7.55 4.07
C TRP A 198 -6.12 8.46 5.28
N ASN A 199 -5.22 8.46 6.26
CA ASN A 199 -5.28 9.38 7.39
C ASN A 199 -5.15 10.84 6.95
N GLY A 200 -4.26 11.18 6.01
CA GLY A 200 -4.05 12.55 5.57
C GLY A 200 -5.23 13.14 4.81
N ARG A 201 -5.94 12.34 4.00
CA ARG A 201 -7.07 12.84 3.18
C ARG A 201 -8.41 12.83 3.88
N ASN A 202 -8.64 11.89 4.80
CA ASN A 202 -9.93 11.75 5.47
C ASN A 202 -9.95 12.57 6.77
N LYS A 203 -9.91 13.90 6.63
CA LYS A 203 -9.87 14.86 7.77
C LYS A 203 -11.27 15.19 8.34
N PHE A 204 -12.34 14.83 7.64
CA PHE A 204 -13.72 15.13 8.02
C PHE A 204 -14.61 13.89 7.93
N CYS A 205 -15.64 13.84 8.77
CA CYS A 205 -16.64 12.78 8.77
C CYS A 205 -17.54 12.89 7.53
N PRO A 206 -17.63 11.85 6.69
CA PRO A 206 -18.48 11.87 5.49
C PRO A 206 -19.97 12.05 5.75
N THR A 207 -20.45 11.79 6.98
CA THR A 207 -21.88 11.82 7.31
C THR A 207 -22.38 13.17 7.80
N CYS A 208 -21.53 13.96 8.46
CA CYS A 208 -21.93 15.21 9.10
C CYS A 208 -20.96 16.38 8.87
N GLY A 209 -19.81 16.16 8.23
CA GLY A 209 -18.81 17.19 7.95
C GLY A 209 -17.95 17.64 9.13
N SER A 210 -18.21 17.17 10.37
CA SER A 210 -17.33 17.46 11.51
C SER A 210 -15.93 16.87 11.31
N PRO A 211 -14.86 17.48 11.86
CA PRO A 211 -13.52 16.92 11.81
C PRO A 211 -13.46 15.48 12.34
N SER A 212 -12.50 14.70 11.84
CA SER A 212 -12.23 13.35 12.30
C SER A 212 -10.92 13.28 13.09
N TYR A 213 -10.81 12.28 13.94
CA TYR A 213 -9.58 11.94 14.65
C TYR A 213 -9.29 10.44 14.52
N SER A 214 -8.04 10.08 14.77
CA SER A 214 -7.59 8.69 14.65
C SER A 214 -7.85 7.93 15.94
N VAL A 215 -8.32 6.70 15.80
CA VAL A 215 -8.45 5.68 16.84
C VAL A 215 -7.85 4.39 16.31
N TRP A 216 -7.67 3.42 17.19
CA TRP A 216 -7.10 2.11 16.83
C TRP A 216 -5.71 2.23 16.18
N ALA A 217 -4.87 3.12 16.72
CA ALA A 217 -3.52 3.38 16.23
C ALA A 217 -3.44 3.68 14.72
N GLY A 218 -4.31 4.54 14.19
CA GLY A 218 -4.31 4.92 12.79
C GLY A 218 -5.20 4.06 11.89
N TRP A 219 -5.85 3.01 12.40
CA TRP A 219 -6.65 2.05 11.62
C TRP A 219 -8.14 2.29 11.65
N LYS A 220 -8.60 3.32 12.33
CA LYS A 220 -9.98 3.75 12.29
C LYS A 220 -10.07 5.26 12.49
N LEU A 221 -11.00 5.91 11.78
CA LEU A 221 -11.31 7.31 11.95
C LEU A 221 -12.67 7.45 12.64
N SER A 222 -12.68 8.30 13.66
CA SER A 222 -13.86 8.64 14.45
C SER A 222 -14.24 10.10 14.23
N CYS A 223 -15.52 10.40 14.33
CA CYS A 223 -16.03 11.77 14.18
C CYS A 223 -15.89 12.52 15.51
N MET A 224 -15.30 13.73 15.49
CA MET A 224 -15.14 14.54 16.71
C MET A 224 -16.47 14.94 17.35
N SER A 225 -17.58 15.02 16.59
CA SER A 225 -18.90 15.27 17.18
C SER A 225 -19.38 14.17 18.13
N LEU A 226 -18.72 13.01 18.13
CA LEU A 226 -19.02 11.89 19.02
C LEU A 226 -18.22 11.92 20.33
N LEU A 227 -17.30 12.87 20.48
CA LEU A 227 -16.55 13.03 21.72
C LEU A 227 -17.51 13.43 22.87
N PRO A 228 -17.32 12.92 24.09
CA PRO A 228 -18.17 13.25 25.23
C PRO A 228 -18.25 14.75 25.54
N TRP A 229 -17.19 15.49 25.19
CA TRP A 229 -17.05 16.94 25.39
C TRP A 229 -17.26 17.76 24.12
N ALA A 230 -17.79 17.17 23.05
CA ALA A 230 -18.09 17.91 21.82
C ALA A 230 -19.29 18.85 22.02
N ASP A 231 -19.13 20.11 21.61
CA ASP A 231 -20.26 21.03 21.49
C ASP A 231 -21.11 20.68 20.26
N ASN A 232 -22.26 20.07 20.53
CA ASN A 232 -23.25 19.69 19.52
C ASN A 232 -24.52 20.54 19.62
N THR A 233 -24.44 21.75 20.18
CA THR A 233 -25.60 22.65 20.29
C THR A 233 -26.26 22.86 18.93
N GLY A 234 -27.55 22.53 18.84
CA GLY A 234 -28.34 22.63 17.61
C GLY A 234 -28.08 21.54 16.57
N LYS A 235 -27.32 20.48 16.89
CA LYS A 235 -27.03 19.36 15.98
C LYS A 235 -27.61 18.04 16.51
N GLY A 236 -28.13 17.21 15.60
CA GLY A 236 -28.51 15.84 15.92
C GLY A 236 -27.28 14.93 16.09
N PRO A 237 -27.43 13.73 16.68
CA PRO A 237 -26.33 12.78 16.79
C PRO A 237 -25.84 12.38 15.40
N CYS A 238 -24.52 12.39 15.21
CA CYS A 238 -23.91 12.02 13.94
C CYS A 238 -24.32 10.59 13.54
N PRO A 239 -24.79 10.35 12.29
CA PRO A 239 -25.20 9.03 11.83
C PRO A 239 -24.11 7.96 11.98
N SER A 240 -22.83 8.35 11.94
CA SER A 240 -21.71 7.44 12.15
C SER A 240 -21.61 6.86 13.56
N SER A 241 -22.44 7.33 14.51
CA SER A 241 -22.55 6.75 15.87
C SER A 241 -23.19 5.36 15.90
N ARG A 242 -23.85 4.92 14.81
CA ARG A 242 -24.62 3.69 14.77
C ARG A 242 -24.03 2.71 13.77
N GLY A 243 -23.83 1.47 14.21
CA GLY A 243 -23.34 0.39 13.35
C GLY A 243 -21.88 0.57 12.91
N VAL A 244 -21.45 -0.33 12.02
CA VAL A 244 -20.11 -0.29 11.43
C VAL A 244 -20.17 0.51 10.14
N GLN A 245 -19.28 1.50 10.03
CA GLN A 245 -19.21 2.41 8.90
C GLN A 245 -17.93 2.13 8.10
N ASN A 246 -18.06 1.74 6.82
CA ASN A 246 -16.91 1.38 6.00
C ASN A 246 -15.89 2.54 5.86
N PHE A 247 -16.35 3.78 5.74
CA PHE A 247 -15.52 4.98 5.62
C PHE A 247 -14.71 5.30 6.88
N SER A 248 -15.07 4.71 8.03
CA SER A 248 -14.27 4.79 9.24
C SER A 248 -13.05 3.86 9.20
N HIS A 249 -12.93 3.00 8.19
CA HIS A 249 -11.82 2.07 8.02
C HIS A 249 -11.00 2.39 6.76
N PRO A 250 -9.71 2.01 6.71
CA PRO A 250 -8.86 2.22 5.54
C PRO A 250 -9.48 1.65 4.27
N ARG A 251 -9.43 2.43 3.20
CA ARG A 251 -9.93 2.04 1.89
C ARG A 251 -8.85 1.28 1.13
N THR A 252 -9.23 0.19 0.49
CA THR A 252 -8.42 -0.54 -0.48
C THR A 252 -9.25 -0.70 -1.75
N ASP A 253 -8.82 -0.10 -2.85
CA ASP A 253 -9.56 -0.14 -4.12
C ASP A 253 -9.10 -1.33 -4.97
N PRO A 254 -9.96 -2.34 -5.20
CA PRO A 254 -9.62 -3.47 -6.05
C PRO A 254 -9.54 -3.04 -7.53
N VAL A 255 -8.45 -3.42 -8.18
CA VAL A 255 -8.19 -3.15 -9.60
C VAL A 255 -7.83 -4.48 -10.26
N VAL A 256 -8.59 -4.93 -11.25
CA VAL A 256 -8.21 -6.10 -12.05
C VAL A 256 -7.16 -5.68 -13.07
N ILE A 257 -6.14 -6.51 -13.28
CA ILE A 257 -5.13 -6.33 -14.32
C ILE A 257 -4.88 -7.65 -15.02
N MET A 258 -5.02 -7.68 -16.35
CA MET A 258 -5.14 -8.93 -17.09
C MET A 258 -4.23 -8.98 -18.31
N VAL A 259 -3.56 -10.12 -18.46
CA VAL A 259 -2.89 -10.52 -19.70
C VAL A 259 -3.81 -11.47 -20.45
N VAL A 260 -4.26 -11.06 -21.62
CA VAL A 260 -5.16 -11.86 -22.46
C VAL A 260 -4.37 -12.61 -23.50
N MET A 261 -4.48 -13.94 -23.49
CA MET A 261 -3.89 -14.84 -24.48
C MET A 261 -4.85 -15.08 -25.65
N ASP A 262 -4.29 -15.37 -26.82
CA ASP A 262 -5.08 -15.88 -27.92
C ASP A 262 -5.45 -17.36 -27.70
N GLU A 263 -6.33 -17.90 -28.55
CA GLU A 263 -6.77 -19.30 -28.47
C GLU A 263 -5.62 -20.32 -28.58
N SER A 264 -4.50 -19.95 -29.22
CA SER A 264 -3.31 -20.81 -29.31
C SER A 264 -2.40 -20.74 -28.08
N GLY A 265 -2.49 -19.68 -27.27
CA GLY A 265 -1.59 -19.41 -26.14
C GLY A 265 -0.22 -18.83 -26.55
N GLU A 266 -0.01 -18.52 -27.82
CA GLU A 266 1.25 -18.05 -28.39
C GLU A 266 1.31 -16.53 -28.61
N LYS A 267 0.19 -15.83 -28.43
CA LYS A 267 0.12 -14.36 -28.44
C LYS A 267 -0.56 -13.83 -27.20
N ILE A 268 -0.17 -12.62 -26.79
CA ILE A 268 -0.89 -11.83 -25.80
C ILE A 268 -1.29 -10.46 -26.34
N LEU A 269 -2.42 -9.95 -25.87
CA LEU A 269 -2.87 -8.60 -26.14
C LEU A 269 -2.25 -7.64 -25.12
N LEU A 270 -1.59 -6.59 -25.59
CA LEU A 270 -1.10 -5.49 -24.77
C LEU A 270 -1.62 -4.15 -25.30
N GLY A 271 -1.92 -3.24 -24.39
CA GLY A 271 -2.41 -1.88 -24.69
C GLY A 271 -1.43 -0.80 -24.24
N ARG A 272 -1.56 0.40 -24.80
CA ARG A 272 -0.89 1.61 -24.30
C ARG A 272 -1.88 2.75 -24.16
N ASN A 273 -1.75 3.52 -23.08
CA ASN A 273 -2.45 4.78 -22.90
C ASN A 273 -1.60 5.95 -23.44
N LYS A 274 -2.24 7.03 -23.89
CA LYS A 274 -1.59 8.27 -24.37
C LYS A 274 -0.59 8.87 -23.38
N LYS A 275 -0.81 8.66 -22.08
CA LYS A 275 0.05 9.19 -21.01
C LYS A 275 1.35 8.38 -20.83
N PHE A 276 1.45 7.18 -21.40
CA PHE A 276 2.63 6.34 -21.22
C PHE A 276 3.81 6.85 -22.07
N PRO A 277 5.06 6.65 -21.59
CA PRO A 277 6.24 6.88 -22.42
C PRO A 277 6.14 6.15 -23.76
N SER A 278 6.77 6.71 -24.79
CA SER A 278 6.73 6.15 -26.13
C SER A 278 7.12 4.67 -26.13
N LYS A 279 6.38 3.87 -26.91
CA LYS A 279 6.56 2.43 -27.09
C LYS A 279 6.33 1.55 -25.85
N VAL A 280 5.83 2.06 -24.73
CA VAL A 280 5.48 1.22 -23.56
C VAL A 280 4.09 0.61 -23.73
N TYR A 281 4.02 -0.71 -23.73
CA TYR A 281 2.78 -1.50 -23.76
C TYR A 281 2.65 -2.35 -22.50
N SER A 282 1.45 -2.43 -21.94
CA SER A 282 1.15 -3.11 -20.67
C SER A 282 -0.09 -3.99 -20.79
N ALA A 283 -0.29 -4.85 -19.79
CA ALA A 283 -1.59 -5.44 -19.50
C ALA A 283 -2.65 -4.32 -19.30
N LEU A 284 -3.90 -4.63 -19.67
CA LEU A 284 -5.06 -3.75 -19.47
C LEU A 284 -5.52 -3.90 -18.02
N ALA A 285 -6.10 -2.84 -17.45
CA ALA A 285 -6.47 -2.82 -16.05
C ALA A 285 -7.53 -1.78 -15.74
N GLY A 286 -8.46 -2.11 -14.85
CA GLY A 286 -9.45 -1.16 -14.38
C GLY A 286 -10.08 -1.52 -13.04
N PHE A 287 -10.81 -0.56 -12.49
CA PHE A 287 -11.40 -0.69 -11.16
C PHE A 287 -12.57 -1.67 -11.18
N VAL A 288 -12.72 -2.44 -10.11
CA VAL A 288 -13.92 -3.25 -9.91
C VAL A 288 -15.07 -2.34 -9.47
N GLU A 289 -16.21 -2.45 -10.12
CA GLU A 289 -17.40 -1.66 -9.76
C GLU A 289 -18.25 -2.34 -8.67
N PRO A 290 -19.06 -1.57 -7.92
CA PRO A 290 -19.97 -2.14 -6.93
C PRO A 290 -20.94 -3.16 -7.53
N GLY A 291 -20.90 -4.39 -7.00
CA GLY A 291 -21.76 -5.49 -7.46
C GLY A 291 -21.12 -6.41 -8.50
N GLU A 292 -19.89 -6.13 -8.94
CA GLU A 292 -19.15 -7.00 -9.85
C GLU A 292 -18.36 -8.09 -9.11
N SER A 293 -18.29 -9.28 -9.71
CA SER A 293 -17.20 -10.22 -9.43
C SER A 293 -15.91 -9.74 -10.12
N TYR A 294 -14.75 -10.30 -9.75
CA TYR A 294 -13.50 -9.96 -10.45
C TYR A 294 -13.52 -10.42 -11.90
N GLU A 295 -14.17 -11.55 -12.17
CA GLU A 295 -14.38 -12.08 -13.51
C GLU A 295 -15.26 -11.15 -14.36
N ASP A 296 -16.31 -10.58 -13.78
CA ASP A 296 -17.17 -9.62 -14.48
C ASP A 296 -16.40 -8.33 -14.81
N ALA A 297 -15.63 -7.81 -13.86
CA ALA A 297 -14.77 -6.64 -14.10
C ALA A 297 -13.75 -6.92 -15.23
N VAL A 298 -13.09 -8.09 -15.22
CA VAL A 298 -12.18 -8.48 -16.32
C VAL A 298 -12.93 -8.54 -17.66
N LYS A 299 -14.15 -9.08 -17.71
CA LYS A 299 -14.96 -9.12 -18.94
C LYS A 299 -15.35 -7.71 -19.41
N ARG A 300 -15.78 -6.84 -18.49
CA ARG A 300 -16.19 -5.46 -18.78
C ARG A 300 -15.03 -4.64 -19.31
N GLU A 301 -13.94 -4.56 -18.57
CA GLU A 301 -12.75 -3.77 -18.92
C GLU A 301 -12.17 -4.19 -20.28
N MET A 302 -12.08 -5.51 -20.55
CA MET A 302 -11.60 -5.99 -21.86
C MET A 302 -12.53 -5.64 -23.02
N TRP A 303 -13.83 -5.55 -22.75
CA TRP A 303 -14.81 -5.14 -23.73
C TRP A 303 -14.77 -3.62 -23.97
N GLU A 304 -14.66 -2.82 -22.92
CA GLU A 304 -14.64 -1.36 -22.98
C GLU A 304 -13.36 -0.83 -23.65
N GLU A 305 -12.19 -1.28 -23.23
CA GLU A 305 -10.92 -0.71 -23.71
C GLU A 305 -10.47 -1.26 -25.08
N ALA A 306 -10.83 -2.52 -25.39
CA ALA A 306 -10.30 -3.23 -26.55
C ALA A 306 -11.35 -3.92 -27.43
N GLY A 307 -12.64 -3.89 -27.06
CA GLY A 307 -13.70 -4.61 -27.77
C GLY A 307 -13.58 -6.14 -27.72
N MET A 308 -12.80 -6.68 -26.78
CA MET A 308 -12.48 -8.10 -26.72
C MET A 308 -13.44 -8.84 -25.79
N ARG A 309 -14.07 -9.90 -26.32
CA ARG A 309 -14.81 -10.87 -25.51
C ARG A 309 -13.82 -11.90 -24.98
N VAL A 310 -13.79 -12.05 -23.65
CA VAL A 310 -12.83 -12.93 -22.97
C VAL A 310 -13.51 -14.05 -22.19
N TRP A 311 -12.80 -15.17 -22.03
CA TRP A 311 -13.21 -16.34 -21.23
C TRP A 311 -12.00 -16.98 -20.55
N ASN A 312 -12.20 -18.08 -19.80
CA ASN A 312 -11.12 -18.79 -19.06
C ASN A 312 -10.33 -17.86 -18.13
N ILE A 313 -11.04 -17.01 -17.38
CA ILE A 313 -10.43 -16.03 -16.48
C ILE A 313 -9.84 -16.78 -15.28
N ARG A 314 -8.55 -16.55 -15.02
CA ARG A 314 -7.81 -17.19 -13.92
C ARG A 314 -7.02 -16.17 -13.14
N TYR A 315 -7.28 -16.11 -11.85
CA TYR A 315 -6.47 -15.34 -10.91
C TYR A 315 -5.04 -15.89 -10.84
N HIS A 316 -4.08 -14.98 -10.76
CA HIS A 316 -2.66 -15.27 -10.57
C HIS A 316 -2.20 -14.88 -9.16
N SER A 317 -2.19 -13.57 -8.87
CA SER A 317 -1.70 -13.04 -7.59
C SER A 317 -2.15 -11.59 -7.38
N GLY A 318 -2.00 -11.08 -6.15
CA GLY A 318 -2.32 -9.71 -5.78
C GLY A 318 -1.06 -8.90 -5.49
N GLN A 319 -1.05 -7.63 -5.88
CA GLN A 319 0.02 -6.68 -5.57
C GLN A 319 -0.58 -5.40 -4.97
N PRO A 320 -0.21 -5.06 -3.72
CA PRO A 320 -0.48 -3.73 -3.17
C PRO A 320 0.15 -2.64 -4.04
N TRP A 321 -0.62 -1.59 -4.33
CA TRP A 321 -0.19 -0.47 -5.15
C TRP A 321 -0.57 0.85 -4.45
N PRO A 322 0.33 1.38 -3.59
CA PRO A 322 0.05 2.47 -2.65
C PRO A 322 0.05 3.85 -3.32
N PHE A 323 -0.62 3.96 -4.47
CA PHE A 323 -0.73 5.17 -5.30
C PHE A 323 -2.18 5.38 -5.79
N PRO A 324 -3.16 5.52 -4.89
CA PRO A 324 -2.97 5.79 -3.46
C PRO A 324 -3.12 4.61 -2.51
N ALA A 325 -4.08 3.71 -2.78
CA ALA A 325 -4.39 2.56 -1.93
C ALA A 325 -5.07 1.45 -2.76
N ASN A 326 -4.52 1.14 -3.93
CA ASN A 326 -5.08 0.14 -4.83
C ASN A 326 -4.55 -1.25 -4.46
N LEU A 327 -5.35 -2.28 -4.70
CA LEU A 327 -4.92 -3.67 -4.74
C LEU A 327 -5.04 -4.17 -6.17
N MET A 328 -3.91 -4.32 -6.85
CA MET A 328 -3.86 -4.85 -8.21
C MET A 328 -4.02 -6.36 -8.16
N LEU A 329 -5.03 -6.90 -8.82
CA LEU A 329 -5.38 -8.31 -8.87
C LEU A 329 -5.05 -8.82 -10.27
N GLY A 330 -4.02 -9.65 -10.37
CA GLY A 330 -3.52 -10.16 -11.64
C GLY A 330 -4.34 -11.33 -12.17
N PHE A 331 -4.72 -11.28 -13.44
CA PHE A 331 -5.47 -12.32 -14.12
C PHE A 331 -4.85 -12.70 -15.47
N TYR A 332 -5.14 -13.92 -15.89
CA TYR A 332 -5.05 -14.34 -17.28
C TYR A 332 -6.45 -14.60 -17.83
N ALA A 333 -6.65 -14.34 -19.11
CA ALA A 333 -7.87 -14.71 -19.83
C ALA A 333 -7.54 -15.13 -21.27
N THR A 334 -8.52 -15.67 -21.98
CA THR A 334 -8.42 -16.05 -23.40
C THR A 334 -9.36 -15.20 -24.25
N ALA A 335 -8.91 -14.78 -25.43
CA ALA A 335 -9.73 -14.11 -26.44
C ALA A 335 -9.43 -14.62 -27.85
N ASP A 336 -10.35 -14.30 -28.77
CA ASP A 336 -10.21 -14.59 -30.19
C ASP A 336 -9.33 -13.52 -30.86
N SER A 337 -8.09 -13.88 -31.25
CA SER A 337 -7.17 -12.92 -31.87
C SER A 337 -7.51 -12.55 -33.32
N SER A 338 -8.51 -13.20 -33.93
CA SER A 338 -9.05 -12.82 -35.23
C SER A 338 -10.12 -11.73 -35.16
N ALA A 339 -10.69 -11.49 -33.97
CA ALA A 339 -11.67 -10.44 -33.76
C ALA A 339 -11.01 -9.04 -33.84
N PRO A 340 -11.73 -8.02 -34.34
CA PRO A 340 -11.19 -6.67 -34.45
C PRO A 340 -11.00 -6.03 -33.07
N ILE A 341 -9.81 -5.47 -32.84
CA ILE A 341 -9.54 -4.59 -31.70
C ILE A 341 -10.28 -3.27 -31.90
N ARG A 342 -11.01 -2.81 -30.89
CA ARG A 342 -11.78 -1.55 -30.89
C ARG A 342 -11.30 -0.66 -29.75
N LEU A 343 -10.77 0.52 -30.08
CA LEU A 343 -10.26 1.50 -29.11
C LEU A 343 -11.16 2.74 -28.98
N ASP A 344 -12.30 2.74 -29.69
CA ASP A 344 -13.21 3.88 -29.81
C ASP A 344 -14.36 3.86 -28.80
N LEU A 345 -14.52 2.77 -28.04
CA LEU A 345 -15.63 2.58 -27.11
C LEU A 345 -15.51 3.51 -25.89
N ASP A 346 -14.35 3.57 -25.25
CA ASP A 346 -14.06 4.48 -24.13
C ASP A 346 -13.00 5.56 -24.47
N ASN A 347 -12.19 5.34 -25.52
CA ASN A 347 -11.10 6.20 -25.97
C ASN A 347 -9.93 6.34 -24.97
N GLU A 348 -9.77 5.39 -24.06
CA GLU A 348 -8.67 5.39 -23.07
C GLU A 348 -7.33 4.95 -23.67
N LEU A 349 -7.35 3.89 -24.47
CA LEU A 349 -6.16 3.37 -25.15
C LEU A 349 -5.84 4.17 -26.42
N GLU A 350 -4.54 4.39 -26.65
CA GLU A 350 -4.05 4.94 -27.90
C GLU A 350 -3.79 3.86 -28.95
N ASP A 351 -3.34 2.69 -28.50
CA ASP A 351 -3.03 1.55 -29.36
C ASP A 351 -3.15 0.25 -28.53
N ALA A 352 -3.53 -0.85 -29.17
CA ALA A 352 -3.48 -2.19 -28.60
C ALA A 352 -3.16 -3.21 -29.69
N ARG A 353 -2.29 -4.17 -29.37
CA ARG A 353 -1.75 -5.11 -30.35
C ARG A 353 -1.52 -6.49 -29.75
N TRP A 354 -1.68 -7.51 -30.59
CA TRP A 354 -1.26 -8.87 -30.30
C TRP A 354 0.24 -9.01 -30.50
N TYR A 355 0.95 -9.42 -29.46
CA TYR A 355 2.39 -9.69 -29.45
C TYR A 355 2.65 -11.19 -29.29
N THR A 356 3.51 -11.74 -30.13
CA THR A 356 3.94 -13.13 -30.05
C THR A 356 4.86 -13.36 -28.86
N ARG A 357 4.89 -14.60 -28.36
CA ARG A 357 5.81 -15.03 -27.30
C ARG A 357 7.27 -14.69 -27.62
N ARG A 358 7.68 -14.89 -28.88
CA ARG A 358 9.03 -14.58 -29.36
C ARG A 358 9.36 -13.08 -29.27
N GLU A 359 8.43 -12.21 -29.62
CA GLU A 359 8.62 -10.75 -29.51
C GLU A 359 8.77 -10.33 -28.05
N VAL A 360 7.93 -10.85 -27.16
CA VAL A 360 8.01 -10.54 -25.72
C VAL A 360 9.30 -11.06 -25.09
N LEU A 361 9.71 -12.29 -25.41
CA LEU A 361 10.99 -12.86 -24.94
C LEU A 361 12.20 -12.03 -25.42
N SER A 362 12.13 -11.49 -26.64
CA SER A 362 13.16 -10.56 -27.13
C SER A 362 13.24 -9.32 -26.24
N VAL A 363 12.12 -8.67 -25.91
CA VAL A 363 12.11 -7.48 -25.03
C VAL A 363 12.65 -7.80 -23.62
N LEU A 364 12.28 -8.96 -23.05
CA LEU A 364 12.75 -9.40 -21.73
C LEU A 364 14.28 -9.63 -21.70
N ALA A 365 14.85 -10.21 -22.76
CA ALA A 365 16.28 -10.42 -22.88
C ALA A 365 17.07 -9.11 -22.92
N HIS A 366 16.57 -8.08 -23.63
CA HIS A 366 17.20 -6.76 -23.69
C HIS A 366 17.17 -6.06 -22.31
N THR A 367 16.05 -6.17 -21.60
CA THR A 367 15.89 -5.53 -20.28
C THR A 367 16.86 -6.11 -19.24
N SER A 368 17.29 -7.36 -19.42
CA SER A 368 18.22 -8.05 -18.52
C SER A 368 19.70 -7.70 -18.78
N HIS A 369 20.02 -7.12 -19.93
CA HIS A 369 21.40 -6.79 -20.36
C HIS A 369 21.47 -5.41 -21.05
N PRO A 370 21.30 -4.30 -20.31
CA PRO A 370 21.29 -2.95 -20.89
C PRO A 370 22.66 -2.51 -21.46
N ASP A 371 23.77 -3.12 -21.02
CA ASP A 371 25.14 -2.79 -21.46
C ASP A 371 25.62 -3.63 -22.66
N ALA A 372 24.74 -4.43 -23.27
CA ALA A 372 25.04 -5.09 -24.54
C ALA A 372 25.08 -4.03 -25.66
N ASN A 373 26.23 -3.38 -25.80
CA ASN A 373 26.56 -2.53 -26.94
C ASN A 373 26.23 -3.29 -28.23
N GLU A 374 25.31 -2.76 -29.03
CA GLU A 374 24.85 -3.26 -30.35
C GLU A 374 23.71 -4.30 -30.41
N VAL A 375 22.55 -4.01 -29.80
CA VAL A 375 21.28 -4.56 -30.33
C VAL A 375 20.26 -3.43 -30.48
N ASP A 376 19.60 -3.36 -31.65
CA ASP A 376 18.57 -2.38 -31.99
C ASP A 376 17.58 -2.16 -30.83
N GLU A 377 17.17 -0.90 -30.58
CA GLU A 377 16.18 -0.59 -29.55
C GLU A 377 14.93 -1.49 -29.78
N PRO A 378 14.43 -2.20 -28.75
CA PRO A 378 13.34 -3.14 -28.94
C PRO A 378 12.10 -2.44 -29.53
N LEU A 379 11.36 -3.18 -30.35
CA LEU A 379 10.15 -2.70 -31.05
C LEU A 379 9.13 -2.06 -30.08
N PHE A 380 9.10 -2.53 -28.83
CA PHE A 380 8.31 -1.99 -27.75
C PHE A 380 8.98 -2.26 -26.39
N LYS A 381 8.48 -1.62 -25.34
CA LYS A 381 8.90 -1.77 -23.95
C LYS A 381 7.72 -2.29 -23.13
N ILE A 382 8.03 -3.04 -22.07
CA ILE A 382 7.04 -3.56 -21.12
C ILE A 382 7.35 -3.09 -19.71
N PRO A 383 6.37 -3.10 -18.78
CA PRO A 383 6.61 -2.79 -17.38
C PRO A 383 7.69 -3.69 -16.76
N PRO A 384 8.44 -3.18 -15.75
CA PRO A 384 9.44 -3.97 -15.05
C PRO A 384 8.81 -5.16 -14.33
N SER A 385 9.60 -6.21 -14.08
CA SER A 385 9.16 -7.42 -13.35
C SER A 385 8.83 -7.19 -11.87
N THR A 386 9.03 -5.97 -11.35
CA THR A 386 8.53 -5.54 -10.04
C THR A 386 7.08 -5.06 -10.08
N ALA A 387 6.55 -4.68 -11.25
CA ALA A 387 5.15 -4.37 -11.45
C ALA A 387 4.39 -5.64 -11.86
N ILE A 388 3.17 -5.83 -11.35
CA ILE A 388 2.37 -7.04 -11.60
C ILE A 388 2.11 -7.26 -13.10
N ALA A 389 1.97 -6.20 -13.90
CA ALA A 389 1.90 -6.33 -15.36
C ALA A 389 3.14 -7.02 -15.95
N GLY A 390 4.34 -6.58 -15.54
CA GLY A 390 5.61 -7.18 -15.97
C GLY A 390 5.78 -8.60 -15.45
N VAL A 391 5.31 -8.89 -14.23
CA VAL A 391 5.24 -10.25 -13.69
C VAL A 391 4.39 -11.15 -14.58
N LEU A 392 3.15 -10.75 -14.88
CA LEU A 392 2.23 -11.56 -15.68
C LEU A 392 2.78 -11.82 -17.08
N ILE A 393 3.30 -10.78 -17.73
CA ILE A 393 3.90 -10.87 -19.07
C ILE A 393 5.10 -11.82 -19.06
N LYS A 394 6.00 -11.69 -18.07
CA LYS A 394 7.19 -12.55 -17.93
C LYS A 394 6.81 -14.01 -17.67
N GLN A 395 5.92 -14.25 -16.72
CA GLN A 395 5.46 -15.61 -16.37
C GLN A 395 4.81 -16.31 -17.55
N TRP A 396 3.96 -15.59 -18.31
CA TRP A 396 3.41 -16.12 -19.56
C TRP A 396 4.53 -16.44 -20.55
N ALA A 397 5.44 -15.50 -20.85
CA ALA A 397 6.46 -15.65 -21.87
C ALA A 397 7.42 -16.83 -21.60
N GLU A 398 7.79 -17.04 -20.33
CA GLU A 398 8.65 -18.14 -19.87
C GLU A 398 7.95 -19.51 -19.83
N GLY A 399 6.63 -19.57 -20.07
CA GLY A 399 5.88 -20.82 -20.12
C GLY A 399 5.40 -21.33 -18.76
N ASN A 400 5.45 -20.48 -17.73
CA ASN A 400 5.02 -20.83 -16.37
C ASN A 400 3.49 -20.74 -16.18
N VAL A 401 2.75 -20.43 -17.25
CA VAL A 401 1.29 -20.27 -17.23
C VAL A 401 0.68 -21.33 -18.13
N THR A 402 -0.11 -22.22 -17.55
CA THR A 402 -0.91 -23.19 -18.30
C THR A 402 -2.39 -22.87 -18.13
N LEU A 403 -2.99 -22.27 -19.15
CA LEU A 403 -4.45 -22.23 -19.27
C LEU A 403 -4.90 -23.61 -19.75
N GLY A 404 -5.70 -24.31 -18.96
CA GLY A 404 -6.37 -25.52 -19.43
C GLY A 404 -7.33 -25.18 -20.58
N TYR A 405 -7.61 -26.17 -21.44
CA TYR A 405 -8.54 -26.04 -22.57
C TYR A 405 -9.98 -25.80 -22.08
N ALA A 406 -10.34 -24.56 -21.79
CA ALA A 406 -11.73 -24.18 -21.57
C ALA A 406 -12.37 -23.85 -22.92
N THR A 407 -13.45 -24.56 -23.25
CA THR A 407 -14.24 -24.33 -24.46
C THR A 407 -14.95 -22.97 -24.41
N LYS A 408 -15.02 -22.32 -25.58
CA LYS A 408 -15.76 -21.07 -25.88
C LYS A 408 -17.27 -21.32 -25.69
N GLY A 409 -17.76 -21.41 -24.44
CA GLY A 409 -19.12 -21.94 -24.22
C GLY A 409 -19.82 -21.65 -22.90
N ASN A 410 -19.13 -21.27 -21.82
CA ASN A 410 -19.81 -20.85 -20.58
C ASN A 410 -19.57 -19.35 -20.39
N LEU A 411 -20.30 -18.55 -21.16
CA LEU A 411 -20.35 -17.09 -21.03
C LEU A 411 -21.24 -16.69 -19.86
#